data_AF-V5RHR3-F1
#
_entry.id   AF-V5RHR3-F1
#
_cell.length_a   1.000
_cell.length_b   1.000
_cell.length_c   1.000
_cell.angle_alpha   90.00
_cell.angle_beta   90.00
_cell.angle_gamma   90.00
#
_symmetry.space_group_name_H-M   'P 1'
#
loop_
_entity.id
_entity.type
_entity.pdbx_description
1 polymer ?
#
loop_
_entity_poly.entity_id
_entity_poly.type
_entity_poly.pdbx_seq_one_letter_code
_entity_poly.pdbx_strand_id
1 'polypeptide(L)'
;MSEKIYQINSNQIGVVNFDKPWFLCHFEIEGEKPVQVFFPSLELGVKKIALFFEETVISKWLKLGPMGIEKIERLRKYLLTTWFNPGVETMREAMYEQYGFPEFRDKTGEQLIYDGYNFMAVVIGHIALRFNKLHFYFEGFHFSGRVVDKFLAINFWDKVKQDALNKK
;
A
#
# COMPACT_ATOMS: atom_id res chain seq x y z
N MET A 1 14.95 -20.49 24.67
CA MET A 1 13.51 -20.23 24.90
C MET A 1 12.75 -21.04 23.86
N SER A 2 12.00 -22.06 24.29
CA SER A 2 11.17 -22.88 23.39
C SER A 2 10.07 -22.02 22.78
N GLU A 3 9.93 -22.03 21.45
CA GLU A 3 8.80 -21.40 20.76
C GLU A 3 7.50 -21.93 21.35
N LYS A 4 6.72 -21.03 21.98
CA LYS A 4 5.35 -21.36 22.37
C LYS A 4 4.53 -21.43 21.09
N ILE A 5 4.29 -22.64 20.60
CA ILE A 5 3.32 -22.91 19.55
C ILE A 5 1.93 -22.68 20.16
N TYR A 6 1.33 -21.54 19.88
CA TYR A 6 -0.08 -21.31 20.21
C TYR A 6 -0.92 -22.11 19.22
N GLN A 7 -1.52 -23.22 19.68
CA GLN A 7 -2.61 -23.87 18.94
C GLN A 7 -3.82 -22.93 18.96
N ILE A 8 -3.97 -22.12 17.91
CA ILE A 8 -5.12 -21.26 17.71
C ILE A 8 -6.27 -22.17 17.27
N ASN A 9 -7.24 -22.38 18.14
CA ASN A 9 -8.49 -23.05 17.75
C ASN A 9 -9.32 -22.09 16.88
N SER A 10 -10.03 -22.62 15.87
CA SER A 10 -10.94 -21.85 15.00
C SER A 10 -11.88 -20.92 15.77
N ASN A 11 -12.25 -21.33 16.98
CA ASN A 11 -13.14 -20.62 17.91
C ASN A 11 -12.46 -19.42 18.61
N GLN A 12 -11.23 -19.06 18.24
CA GLN A 12 -10.50 -17.87 18.69
C GLN A 12 -10.26 -16.87 17.55
N ILE A 13 -10.61 -17.24 16.32
CA ILE A 13 -10.58 -16.36 15.16
C ILE A 13 -11.92 -15.63 15.10
N GLY A 14 -11.88 -14.31 15.28
CA GLY A 14 -13.04 -13.44 15.12
C GLY A 14 -12.91 -12.57 13.87
N VAL A 15 -14.05 -12.09 13.38
CA VAL A 15 -14.09 -11.05 12.36
C VAL A 15 -14.08 -9.70 13.08
N VAL A 16 -13.06 -8.90 12.84
CA VAL A 16 -13.03 -7.50 13.27
C VAL A 16 -13.58 -6.67 12.12
N ASN A 17 -14.71 -6.00 12.36
CA ASN A 17 -15.30 -5.06 11.40
C ASN A 17 -14.82 -3.64 11.72
N PHE A 18 -14.67 -2.83 10.68
CA PHE A 18 -14.30 -1.43 10.81
C PHE A 18 -15.50 -0.52 10.52
N ASP A 19 -15.62 0.58 11.26
CA ASP A 19 -16.70 1.57 11.06
C ASP A 19 -16.67 2.22 9.66
N LYS A 20 -15.48 2.27 9.05
CA LYS A 20 -15.24 2.73 7.68
C LYS A 20 -14.24 1.78 7.02
N PRO A 21 -14.22 1.65 5.69
CA PRO A 21 -13.22 0.82 5.01
C PRO A 21 -11.79 1.34 5.25
N TRP A 22 -10.90 0.46 5.67
CA TRP A 22 -9.47 0.71 5.86
C TRP A 22 -8.71 0.39 4.58
N PHE A 23 -7.60 1.09 4.34
CA PHE A 23 -6.69 0.82 3.24
C PHE A 23 -5.42 0.14 3.76
N LEU A 24 -5.15 -1.05 3.23
CA LEU A 24 -4.06 -1.92 3.61
C LEU A 24 -3.05 -1.93 2.48
N CYS A 25 -1.81 -1.63 2.81
CA CYS A 25 -0.68 -1.67 1.90
C CYS A 25 0.32 -2.73 2.34
N HIS A 26 0.90 -3.40 1.36
CA HIS A 26 2.00 -4.32 1.56
C HIS A 26 3.11 -3.96 0.58
N PHE A 27 4.33 -3.87 1.09
CA PHE A 27 5.54 -3.63 0.33
C PHE A 27 6.50 -4.77 0.57
N GLU A 28 7.00 -5.36 -0.50
CA GLU A 28 8.01 -6.40 -0.46
C GLU A 28 9.09 -6.08 -1.50
N ILE A 29 10.34 -6.25 -1.11
CA ILE A 29 11.49 -6.13 -2.01
C ILE A 29 12.32 -7.37 -1.81
N GLU A 30 12.84 -7.91 -2.89
CA GLU A 30 13.72 -9.07 -2.89
C GLU A 30 14.87 -8.89 -1.88
N GLY A 31 15.06 -9.88 -1.01
CA GLY A 31 16.07 -9.87 0.04
C GLY A 31 15.71 -9.11 1.32
N GLU A 32 14.54 -8.46 1.37
CA GLU A 32 14.11 -7.64 2.49
C GLU A 32 12.86 -8.20 3.19
N LYS A 33 12.72 -7.89 4.48
CA LYS A 33 11.48 -8.25 5.19
C LYS A 33 10.30 -7.44 4.65
N PRO A 34 9.16 -8.09 4.36
CA PRO A 34 7.97 -7.37 3.90
C PRO A 34 7.43 -6.43 4.98
N VAL A 35 6.87 -5.30 4.54
CA VAL A 35 6.25 -4.28 5.40
C VAL A 35 4.76 -4.21 5.10
N GLN A 36 3.94 -4.19 6.15
CA GLN A 36 2.50 -3.98 6.04
C GLN A 36 2.10 -2.70 6.76
N VAL A 37 1.26 -1.90 6.10
CA VAL A 37 0.81 -0.60 6.60
C VAL A 37 -0.70 -0.52 6.50
N PHE A 38 -1.33 0.01 7.56
CA PHE A 38 -2.77 0.09 7.70
C PHE A 38 -3.18 1.55 7.85
N PHE A 39 -4.06 2.02 6.97
CA PHE A 39 -4.62 3.36 7.02
C PHE A 39 -6.12 3.29 7.31
N PRO A 40 -6.67 4.11 8.24
CA PRO A 40 -8.10 4.13 8.55
C PRO A 40 -9.00 4.71 7.45
N SER A 41 -8.44 5.04 6.27
CA SER A 41 -9.19 5.36 5.05
C SER A 41 -8.28 5.29 3.83
N LEU A 42 -8.88 5.16 2.63
CA LEU A 42 -8.15 5.29 1.37
C LEU A 42 -7.53 6.68 1.21
N GLU A 43 -8.26 7.73 1.56
CA GLU A 43 -7.78 9.12 1.46
C GLU A 43 -6.51 9.36 2.28
N LEU A 44 -6.49 8.90 3.54
CA LEU A 44 -5.31 9.02 4.38
C LEU A 44 -4.15 8.17 3.83
N GLY A 45 -4.48 7.01 3.26
CA GLY A 45 -3.57 6.18 2.50
C GLY A 45 -2.88 6.93 1.39
N VAL A 46 -3.63 7.51 0.45
CA VAL A 46 -3.11 8.28 -0.67
C VAL A 46 -2.21 9.43 -0.19
N LYS A 47 -2.58 10.11 0.90
CA LYS A 47 -1.80 11.22 1.46
C LYS A 47 -0.49 10.80 2.14
N LYS A 48 -0.38 9.55 2.63
CA LYS A 48 0.76 9.11 3.47
C LYS A 48 1.57 7.95 2.90
N ILE A 49 1.07 7.24 1.88
CA ILE A 49 1.72 6.05 1.30
C ILE A 49 3.13 6.35 0.78
N ALA A 50 3.37 7.58 0.30
CA ALA A 50 4.65 8.03 -0.20
C ALA A 50 5.77 7.91 0.84
N LEU A 51 5.49 8.21 2.11
CA LEU A 51 6.48 8.12 3.20
C LEU A 51 6.99 6.67 3.35
N PHE A 52 6.07 5.71 3.32
CA PHE A 52 6.39 4.29 3.44
C PHE A 52 7.07 3.75 2.18
N PHE A 53 6.67 4.22 1.00
CA PHE A 53 7.32 3.88 -0.25
C PHE A 53 8.77 4.38 -0.27
N GLU A 54 9.01 5.60 0.17
CA GLU A 54 10.35 6.18 0.23
C GLU A 54 11.24 5.45 1.24
N GLU A 55 10.73 5.18 2.44
CA GLU A 55 11.46 4.44 3.48
C GLU A 55 11.74 2.98 3.07
N THR A 56 10.71 2.29 2.57
CA THR A 56 10.79 0.85 2.33
C THR A 56 11.44 0.52 1.00
N VAL A 57 11.22 1.34 -0.04
CA VAL A 57 11.66 1.06 -1.41
C VAL A 57 12.82 1.95 -1.81
N ILE A 58 12.59 3.25 -1.91
CA ILE A 58 13.56 4.18 -2.49
C ILE A 58 14.84 4.21 -1.67
N SER A 59 14.75 4.39 -0.35
CA SER A 59 15.91 4.44 0.54
C SER A 59 16.75 3.17 0.49
N LYS A 60 16.11 2.01 0.32
CA LYS A 60 16.83 0.73 0.20
C LYS A 60 17.51 0.60 -1.16
N TRP A 61 16.85 0.96 -2.24
CA TRP A 61 17.46 0.97 -3.57
C TRP A 61 18.63 1.96 -3.65
N LEU A 62 18.49 3.17 -3.11
CA LEU A 62 19.58 4.16 -3.10
C LEU A 62 20.84 3.67 -2.38
N LYS A 63 20.73 2.79 -1.37
CA LYS A 63 21.89 2.16 -0.71
C LYS A 63 22.69 1.23 -1.62
N LEU A 64 22.12 0.78 -2.74
CA LEU A 64 22.82 0.01 -3.78
C LEU A 64 23.70 0.90 -4.69
N GLY A 65 23.74 2.23 -4.45
CA GLY A 65 24.55 3.16 -5.22
C GLY A 65 24.04 3.32 -6.66
N PRO A 66 24.93 3.38 -7.67
CA PRO A 66 24.55 3.63 -9.07
C PRO A 66 23.50 2.66 -9.62
N MET A 67 23.59 1.36 -9.25
CA MET A 67 22.62 0.36 -9.67
C MET A 67 21.21 0.65 -9.16
N GLY A 68 21.11 1.18 -7.94
CA GLY A 68 19.84 1.57 -7.32
C GLY A 68 19.19 2.75 -8.00
N ILE A 69 19.99 3.77 -8.33
CA ILE A 69 19.53 4.95 -9.09
C ILE A 69 19.01 4.52 -10.46
N GLU A 70 19.75 3.66 -11.16
CA GLU A 70 19.31 3.14 -12.46
C GLU A 70 18.01 2.34 -12.35
N LYS A 71 17.84 1.57 -11.27
CA LYS A 71 16.60 0.82 -11.00
C LYS A 71 15.39 1.75 -10.79
N ILE A 72 15.57 2.87 -10.09
CA ILE A 72 14.54 3.90 -9.93
C ILE A 72 14.18 4.51 -11.29
N GLU A 73 15.17 4.83 -12.11
CA GLU A 73 14.95 5.36 -13.46
C GLU A 73 14.22 4.36 -14.37
N ARG A 74 14.54 3.07 -14.28
CA ARG A 74 13.79 2.03 -14.99
C ARG A 74 12.34 1.93 -14.49
N LEU A 75 12.09 2.08 -13.19
CA LEU A 75 10.72 2.14 -12.66
C LEU A 75 9.96 3.36 -13.22
N ARG A 76 10.58 4.54 -13.26
CA ARG A 76 9.99 5.75 -13.86
C ARG A 76 9.61 5.52 -15.31
N LYS A 77 10.55 5.02 -16.11
CA LYS A 77 10.31 4.67 -17.51
C LYS A 77 9.22 3.62 -17.67
N TYR A 78 9.20 2.58 -16.82
CA TYR A 78 8.17 1.55 -16.87
C TYR A 78 6.77 2.13 -16.62
N LEU A 79 6.63 3.01 -15.62
CA LEU A 79 5.37 3.71 -15.37
C LEU A 79 4.95 4.58 -16.56
N LEU A 80 5.87 5.31 -17.17
CA LEU A 80 5.58 6.22 -18.29
C LEU A 80 5.41 5.53 -19.64
N THR A 81 5.86 4.30 -19.80
CA THR A 81 5.73 3.56 -21.07
C THR A 81 4.59 2.55 -21.03
N THR A 82 4.44 1.84 -19.91
CA THR A 82 3.47 0.75 -19.76
C THR A 82 2.17 1.24 -19.13
N TRP A 83 2.27 2.18 -18.19
CA TRP A 83 1.15 2.60 -17.35
C TRP A 83 0.79 4.08 -17.50
N PHE A 84 1.24 4.74 -18.57
CA PHE A 84 0.96 6.16 -18.75
C PHE A 84 -0.54 6.47 -18.68
N ASN A 85 -1.32 5.73 -19.46
CA ASN A 85 -2.77 5.67 -19.38
C ASN A 85 -3.14 4.17 -19.50
N PRO A 86 -3.82 3.56 -18.51
CA PRO A 86 -4.67 4.20 -17.50
C PRO A 86 -4.06 4.37 -16.10
N GLY A 87 -2.74 4.45 -15.92
CA GLY A 87 -2.14 4.58 -14.58
C GLY A 87 -1.78 6.02 -14.16
N VAL A 88 -0.85 6.63 -14.88
CA VAL A 88 -0.26 7.94 -14.53
C VAL A 88 -1.27 9.07 -14.72
N GLU A 89 -1.88 9.18 -15.90
CA GLU A 89 -2.78 10.30 -16.22
C GLU A 89 -4.09 10.26 -15.43
N THR A 90 -4.69 9.09 -15.25
CA THR A 90 -5.92 8.93 -14.46
C THR A 90 -5.69 9.23 -12.97
N MET A 91 -4.53 8.86 -12.43
CA MET A 91 -4.18 9.21 -11.05
C MET A 91 -3.87 10.70 -10.93
N ARG A 92 -3.22 11.31 -11.93
CA ARG A 92 -3.04 12.77 -11.97
C ARG A 92 -4.37 13.49 -11.88
N GLU A 93 -5.35 13.04 -12.68
CA GLU A 93 -6.72 13.57 -12.65
C GLU A 93 -7.37 13.40 -11.29
N ALA A 94 -7.33 12.18 -10.73
CA ALA A 94 -7.86 11.92 -9.40
C ALA A 94 -7.22 12.79 -8.31
N MET A 95 -5.92 13.10 -8.39
CA MET A 95 -5.23 13.92 -7.40
C MET A 95 -5.82 15.33 -7.27
N TYR A 96 -6.14 15.99 -8.39
CA TYR A 96 -6.72 17.34 -8.33
C TYR A 96 -8.25 17.31 -8.17
N GLU A 97 -8.96 16.34 -8.76
CA GLU A 97 -10.43 16.29 -8.71
C GLU A 97 -10.98 15.73 -7.40
N GLN A 98 -10.29 14.76 -6.80
CA GLN A 98 -10.81 13.99 -5.66
C GLN A 98 -9.99 14.18 -4.39
N TYR A 99 -8.67 14.32 -4.50
CA TYR A 99 -7.78 14.34 -3.33
C TYR A 99 -7.31 15.75 -2.94
N GLY A 100 -7.70 16.79 -3.69
CA GLY A 100 -7.51 18.19 -3.31
C GLY A 100 -6.12 18.75 -3.57
N PHE A 101 -5.44 18.28 -4.63
CA PHE A 101 -4.12 18.77 -5.07
C PHE A 101 -4.22 19.57 -6.38
N PRO A 102 -4.70 20.84 -6.34
CA PRO A 102 -4.96 21.64 -7.54
C PRO A 102 -3.71 21.86 -8.41
N GLU A 103 -2.52 21.85 -7.82
CA GLU A 103 -1.25 22.01 -8.53
C GLU A 103 -0.93 20.89 -9.52
N PHE A 104 -1.66 19.77 -9.45
CA PHE A 104 -1.52 18.64 -10.38
C PHE A 104 -2.24 18.89 -11.71
N ARG A 105 -3.13 19.89 -11.78
CA ARG A 105 -3.86 20.24 -12.99
C ARG A 105 -2.93 20.78 -14.09
N ASP A 106 -1.95 21.58 -13.69
CA ASP A 106 -1.07 22.32 -14.62
C ASP A 106 0.25 21.59 -14.92
N LYS A 107 0.46 20.41 -14.34
CA LYS A 107 1.63 19.54 -14.58
C LYS A 107 1.22 18.35 -15.44
N THR A 108 2.14 17.86 -16.27
CA THR A 108 1.94 16.58 -16.97
C THR A 108 2.23 15.40 -16.05
N GLY A 109 1.68 14.22 -16.35
CA GLY A 109 2.00 13.00 -15.61
C GLY A 109 3.50 12.68 -15.61
N GLU A 110 4.18 12.93 -16.72
CA GLU A 110 5.64 12.79 -16.84
C GLU A 110 6.37 13.70 -15.86
N GLN A 111 6.05 14.99 -15.84
CA GLN A 111 6.67 15.94 -14.91
C GLN A 111 6.51 15.50 -13.46
N LEU A 112 5.31 15.05 -13.08
CA LEU A 112 5.02 14.60 -11.72
C LEU A 112 5.77 13.31 -11.33
N ILE A 113 5.97 12.37 -12.27
CA ILE A 113 6.77 11.16 -12.03
C ILE A 113 8.24 11.54 -11.77
N TYR A 114 8.74 12.61 -12.41
CA TYR A 114 10.11 13.06 -12.20
C TYR A 114 10.32 14.00 -11.00
N ASP A 115 9.28 14.72 -10.55
CA ASP A 115 9.29 15.71 -9.45
C ASP A 115 9.61 15.12 -8.06
N GLY A 116 9.64 13.80 -7.93
CA GLY A 116 9.98 13.10 -6.69
C GLY A 116 9.43 11.69 -6.67
N TYR A 117 9.27 11.12 -5.48
CA TYR A 117 8.75 9.75 -5.31
C TYR A 117 7.30 9.70 -4.88
N ASN A 118 6.74 10.84 -4.45
CA ASN A 118 5.38 10.91 -3.92
C ASN A 118 4.35 10.51 -4.97
N PHE A 119 4.43 11.10 -6.18
CA PHE A 119 3.49 10.78 -7.24
C PHE A 119 3.66 9.34 -7.73
N MET A 120 4.92 8.86 -7.83
CA MET A 120 5.20 7.47 -8.16
C MET A 120 4.51 6.50 -7.20
N ALA A 121 4.57 6.75 -5.89
CA ALA A 121 3.95 5.89 -4.88
C ALA A 121 2.42 5.80 -5.06
N VAL A 122 1.75 6.94 -5.26
CA VAL A 122 0.29 6.95 -5.41
C VAL A 122 -0.15 6.37 -6.75
N VAL A 123 0.62 6.56 -7.83
CA VAL A 123 0.37 5.92 -9.13
C VAL A 123 0.46 4.40 -9.02
N ILE A 124 1.48 3.87 -8.35
CA ILE A 124 1.61 2.42 -8.10
C ILE A 124 0.42 1.89 -7.31
N GLY A 125 0.02 2.61 -6.25
CA GLY A 125 -1.17 2.29 -5.48
C GLY A 125 -2.45 2.26 -6.33
N HIS A 126 -2.61 3.27 -7.20
CA HIS A 126 -3.74 3.38 -8.12
C HIS A 126 -3.79 2.21 -9.11
N ILE A 127 -2.66 1.89 -9.74
CA ILE A 127 -2.53 0.77 -10.68
C ILE A 127 -2.91 -0.54 -10.00
N ALA A 128 -2.37 -0.80 -8.80
CA ALA A 128 -2.70 -2.00 -8.05
C ALA A 128 -4.20 -2.09 -7.76
N LEU A 129 -4.80 -1.03 -7.22
CA LEU A 129 -6.21 -1.00 -6.82
C LEU A 129 -7.19 -1.11 -8.00
N ARG A 130 -6.89 -0.48 -9.13
CA ARG A 130 -7.85 -0.31 -10.22
C ARG A 130 -7.61 -1.25 -11.40
N PHE A 131 -6.37 -1.61 -11.68
CA PHE A 131 -6.02 -2.22 -12.97
C PHE A 131 -5.27 -3.53 -12.86
N ASN A 132 -4.66 -3.84 -11.71
CA ASN A 132 -3.77 -4.99 -11.60
C ASN A 132 -4.08 -5.93 -10.42
N LYS A 133 -5.38 -6.24 -10.24
CA LYS A 133 -5.86 -7.25 -9.27
C LYS A 133 -5.30 -7.08 -7.86
N LEU A 134 -5.18 -5.82 -7.40
CA LEU A 134 -4.67 -5.45 -6.07
C LEU A 134 -3.15 -5.63 -5.89
N HIS A 135 -2.40 -5.88 -6.96
CA HIS A 135 -0.96 -6.12 -6.92
C HIS A 135 -0.21 -5.26 -7.95
N PHE A 136 1.07 -5.01 -7.73
CA PHE A 136 1.99 -4.37 -8.68
C PHE A 136 3.36 -5.03 -8.51
N TYR A 137 4.00 -5.38 -9.62
CA TYR A 137 5.29 -6.06 -9.63
C TYR A 137 6.25 -5.33 -10.56
N PHE A 138 7.49 -5.13 -10.11
CA PHE A 138 8.56 -4.56 -10.91
C PHE A 138 9.92 -4.97 -10.34
N GLU A 139 10.73 -5.69 -11.11
CA GLU A 139 12.13 -6.06 -10.78
C GLU A 139 12.37 -6.41 -9.29
N GLY A 140 11.66 -7.42 -8.76
CA GLY A 140 11.81 -7.85 -7.36
C GLY A 140 11.19 -6.90 -6.32
N PHE A 141 10.52 -5.82 -6.73
CA PHE A 141 9.59 -5.07 -5.91
C PHE A 141 8.16 -5.53 -6.15
N HIS A 142 7.44 -5.75 -5.07
CA HIS A 142 6.02 -6.05 -5.03
C HIS A 142 5.31 -5.05 -4.13
N PHE A 143 4.23 -4.48 -4.65
CA PHE A 143 3.25 -3.76 -3.88
C PHE A 143 1.90 -4.47 -3.96
N SER A 144 1.17 -4.51 -2.85
CA SER A 144 -0.25 -4.85 -2.89
C SER A 144 -1.07 -3.89 -2.04
N GLY A 145 -2.24 -3.50 -2.56
CA GLY A 145 -3.11 -2.52 -1.93
C GLY A 145 -4.54 -3.05 -1.90
N ARG A 146 -5.20 -3.02 -0.74
CA ARG A 146 -6.59 -3.46 -0.58
C ARG A 146 -7.38 -2.51 0.28
N VAL A 147 -8.63 -2.25 -0.10
CA VAL A 147 -9.60 -1.57 0.76
C VAL A 147 -10.49 -2.64 1.38
N VAL A 148 -10.54 -2.71 2.70
CA VAL A 148 -11.27 -3.73 3.45
C VAL A 148 -12.15 -3.11 4.52
N ASP A 149 -13.35 -3.65 4.69
CA ASP A 149 -14.31 -3.30 5.75
C ASP A 149 -14.19 -4.23 6.98
N LYS A 150 -13.47 -5.34 6.84
CA LYS A 150 -13.24 -6.32 7.90
C LYS A 150 -11.94 -7.10 7.70
N PHE A 151 -11.40 -7.65 8.78
CA PHE A 151 -10.31 -8.63 8.74
C PHE A 151 -10.51 -9.75 9.74
N LEU A 152 -9.91 -10.90 9.44
CA LEU A 152 -9.84 -12.01 10.39
C LEU A 152 -8.70 -11.74 11.37
N ALA A 153 -9.03 -11.68 12.65
CA ALA A 153 -8.07 -11.48 13.73
C ALA A 153 -8.27 -12.55 14.79
N ILE A 154 -7.22 -12.83 15.57
CA ILE A 154 -7.42 -13.56 16.81
C ILE A 154 -8.13 -12.62 17.78
N ASN A 155 -9.41 -12.87 18.02
CA ASN A 155 -10.25 -12.01 18.83
C ASN A 155 -10.40 -12.61 20.23
N PHE A 156 -9.41 -12.36 21.07
CA PHE A 156 -9.43 -12.81 22.46
C PHE A 156 -10.51 -12.10 23.28
N TRP A 157 -10.75 -10.82 23.01
CA TRP A 157 -11.57 -9.96 23.87
C TRP A 157 -13.08 -10.16 23.69
N ASP A 158 -13.56 -10.25 22.45
CA ASP A 158 -15.00 -10.47 22.22
C ASP A 158 -15.43 -11.86 22.68
N LYS A 159 -14.56 -12.87 22.55
CA LYS A 159 -14.83 -14.20 23.10
C LYS A 159 -14.97 -14.15 24.62
N VAL A 160 -14.01 -13.55 25.32
CA VAL A 160 -14.07 -13.41 26.79
C VAL A 160 -15.32 -12.63 27.22
N LYS A 161 -15.69 -11.59 26.46
CA LYS A 161 -16.91 -10.81 26.70
C LYS A 161 -18.18 -11.62 26.48
N GLN A 162 -18.28 -12.37 25.38
CA GLN A 162 -19.42 -13.25 25.12
C GLN A 162 -19.52 -14.38 26.15
N ASP A 163 -18.41 -15.02 26.51
CA ASP A 163 -18.36 -16.06 27.54
C ASP A 163 -18.80 -15.52 28.91
N ALA A 164 -18.48 -14.26 29.23
CA ALA A 164 -18.94 -13.60 30.45
C ALA A 164 -20.44 -13.25 30.41
N LEU A 165 -20.97 -12.90 29.25
CA LEU A 165 -22.39 -12.57 29.05
C LEU A 165 -23.30 -13.80 28.97
N ASN A 166 -22.79 -14.92 28.43
CA ASN A 166 -23.50 -16.19 28.26
C ASN A 166 -23.43 -17.10 29.50
N LYS A 167 -22.72 -16.70 30.56
CA LYS A 167 -22.65 -17.40 31.86
C LYS A 167 -23.75 -16.99 32.84
N LYS A 168 -24.89 -16.49 32.35
CA LYS A 168 -26.13 -16.33 33.11
C LYS A 168 -27.15 -17.37 32.66
#